data_AF-A0A3D1REI6-F1
#
_entry.id   AF-A0A3D1REI6-F1
#
_cell.length_a   1.000
_cell.length_b   1.000
_cell.length_c   1.000
_cell.angle_alpha   90.00
_cell.angle_beta   90.00
_cell.angle_gamma   90.00
#
_symmetry.space_group_name_H-M   'P 1'
#
loop_
_entity.id
_entity.type
_entity.pdbx_description
1 polymer ?
#
loop_
_entity_poly.entity_id
_entity_poly.type
_entity_poly.pdbx_seq_one_letter_code
_entity_poly.pdbx_strand_id
1 'polypeptide(L)'
;RAVVTNTVSRLAAIILQTSGLERAFDLVACADQVREAKPAPDLIFYALERLDLGAKEAWMVGDSRYDREAARLAEVRFVGLGTEGDCRVERLGELGDLLDDEGH
;
A
#
# COMPACT_ATOMS: atom_id res chain seq x y z
N ARG A 1 -3.76 -0.62 8.97
CA ARG A 1 -2.60 -0.35 8.09
C ARG A 1 -2.14 -1.67 7.45
N ALA A 2 -1.83 -1.67 6.15
CA ALA A 2 -1.36 -2.86 5.45
C ALA A 2 -0.10 -2.59 4.64
N VAL A 3 0.65 -3.66 4.34
CA VAL A 3 1.69 -3.67 3.30
C VAL A 3 1.17 -4.44 2.10
N VAL A 4 1.33 -3.86 0.91
CA VAL A 4 1.02 -4.50 -0.37
C VAL A 4 2.31 -4.64 -1.18
N THR A 5 2.76 -5.86 -1.42
CA THR A 5 4.06 -6.14 -2.06
C THR A 5 4.00 -7.23 -3.13
N ASN A 6 4.84 -7.10 -4.17
CA ASN A 6 5.08 -8.16 -5.15
C ASN A 6 6.00 -9.26 -4.61
N THR A 7 6.49 -9.13 -3.37
CA THR A 7 7.25 -10.16 -2.68
C THR A 7 6.32 -11.31 -2.26
N VAL A 8 6.82 -12.54 -2.32
CA VAL A 8 6.11 -13.72 -1.81
C VAL A 8 6.07 -13.72 -0.28
N SER A 9 4.98 -14.25 0.29
CA SER A 9 4.65 -14.20 1.72
C SER A 9 5.79 -14.63 2.65
N ARG A 10 6.45 -15.75 2.33
CA ARG A 10 7.60 -16.26 3.11
C ARG A 10 8.74 -15.25 3.21
N LEU A 11 9.09 -14.59 2.10
CA LEU A 11 10.19 -13.63 2.08
C LEU A 11 9.77 -12.31 2.72
N ALA A 12 8.54 -11.85 2.48
CA ALA A 12 7.99 -10.66 3.12
C ALA A 12 8.01 -10.79 4.65
N ALA A 13 7.62 -11.96 5.19
CA ALA A 13 7.67 -12.23 6.62
C ALA A 13 9.09 -12.12 7.20
N ILE A 14 10.08 -12.68 6.50
CA ILE A 14 11.50 -12.59 6.93
C ILE A 14 11.96 -11.12 6.93
N ILE A 15 11.67 -10.38 5.86
CA ILE A 15 12.05 -8.97 5.75
C ILE A 15 11.46 -8.18 6.92
N LEU A 16 10.15 -8.30 7.15
CA LEU A 16 9.47 -7.58 8.24
C LEU A 16 10.03 -7.93 9.62
N GLN A 17 10.29 -9.21 9.89
CA GLN A 17 10.91 -9.66 11.14
C GLN A 17 12.31 -9.07 11.33
N THR A 18 13.16 -9.13 10.30
CA THR A 18 14.54 -8.62 10.40
C THR A 18 14.60 -7.10 10.47
N SER A 19 13.58 -6.40 9.95
CA SER A 19 13.44 -4.95 10.06
C SER A 19 12.77 -4.49 11.37
N GLY A 20 12.25 -5.41 12.19
CA GLY A 20 11.49 -5.08 13.40
C GLY A 20 10.12 -4.44 13.13
N LEU A 21 9.54 -4.71 11.96
CA LEU A 21 8.27 -4.16 11.48
C LEU A 21 7.15 -5.20 11.43
N GLU A 22 7.36 -6.39 11.97
CA GLU A 22 6.41 -7.50 11.89
C GLU A 22 5.07 -7.22 12.60
N ARG A 23 5.04 -6.24 13.52
CA ARG A 23 3.84 -5.78 14.23
C ARG A 23 3.35 -4.41 13.80
N ALA A 24 3.97 -3.80 12.79
CA ALA A 24 3.61 -2.45 12.34
C ALA A 24 2.36 -2.42 11.45
N PHE A 25 1.94 -3.60 10.95
CA PHE A 25 0.86 -3.74 9.99
C PHE A 25 -0.14 -4.80 10.44
N ASP A 26 -1.42 -4.51 10.24
CA ASP A 26 -2.52 -5.44 10.51
C ASP A 26 -2.61 -6.54 9.44
N LEU A 27 -2.08 -6.25 8.25
CA LEU A 27 -2.12 -7.15 7.10
C LEU A 27 -0.88 -6.99 6.21
N VAL A 28 -0.41 -8.11 5.66
CA VAL A 28 0.64 -8.15 4.64
C VAL A 28 0.12 -8.92 3.42
N ALA A 29 -0.21 -8.19 2.35
CA ALA A 29 -0.65 -8.73 1.07
C ALA A 29 0.55 -8.97 0.14
N CYS A 30 0.69 -10.22 -0.31
CA CYS A 30 1.87 -10.75 -1.00
C CYS A 30 1.49 -11.37 -2.34
N ALA A 31 2.43 -11.41 -3.28
CA ALA A 31 2.17 -11.83 -4.67
C ALA A 31 1.59 -13.24 -4.82
N ASP A 32 1.90 -14.16 -3.90
CA ASP A 32 1.42 -15.55 -3.87
C ASP A 32 0.02 -15.72 -3.28
N GLN A 33 -0.62 -14.64 -2.84
CA GLN A 33 -1.97 -14.65 -2.26
C GLN A 33 -3.05 -14.17 -3.23
N VAL A 34 -2.66 -13.70 -4.41
CA VAL A 34 -3.54 -13.19 -5.46
C VAL A 34 -3.19 -13.80 -6.82
N ARG A 35 -4.04 -13.56 -7.81
CA ARG A 35 -3.80 -14.04 -9.16
C ARG A 35 -2.74 -13.20 -9.88
N GLU A 36 -2.85 -11.88 -9.81
CA GLU A 36 -1.91 -10.96 -10.45
C GLU A 36 -1.41 -9.91 -9.46
N ALA A 37 -0.09 -9.78 -9.34
CA ALA A 37 0.54 -8.76 -8.50
C ALA A 37 0.62 -7.41 -9.22
N LYS A 38 1.06 -6.34 -8.53
CA LYS A 38 1.17 -4.99 -9.12
C LYS A 38 1.98 -5.06 -10.43
N PRO A 39 1.53 -4.39 -11.52
CA PRO A 39 0.57 -3.29 -11.55
C PRO A 39 -0.92 -3.69 -11.54
N ALA A 40 -1.27 -4.98 -11.49
CA ALA A 40 -2.66 -5.37 -11.32
C ALA A 40 -3.20 -4.92 -9.93
N PRO A 41 -4.50 -4.61 -9.81
CA PRO A 41 -5.09 -4.11 -8.56
C PRO A 41 -5.37 -5.20 -7.52
N ASP A 42 -5.18 -6.48 -7.85
CA ASP A 42 -5.64 -7.61 -7.03
C ASP A 42 -5.10 -7.56 -5.60
N LEU A 43 -3.83 -7.17 -5.40
CA LEU A 43 -3.27 -7.04 -4.05
C LEU A 43 -3.93 -5.93 -3.22
N ILE A 44 -4.36 -4.84 -3.86
CA ILE A 44 -5.07 -3.75 -3.20
C ILE A 44 -6.48 -4.21 -2.83
N PHE A 45 -7.20 -4.85 -3.76
CA PHE A 45 -8.53 -5.41 -3.47
C PHE A 45 -8.48 -6.47 -2.36
N TYR A 46 -7.48 -7.34 -2.39
CA TYR A 46 -7.23 -8.33 -1.34
C TYR A 46 -7.07 -7.68 0.04
N ALA A 47 -6.36 -6.54 0.09
CA ALA A 47 -6.14 -5.79 1.33
C ALA A 47 -7.41 -5.08 1.80
N LEU A 48 -8.13 -4.40 0.89
CA LEU A 48 -9.40 -3.74 1.18
C LEU A 48 -10.44 -4.71 1.74
N GLU A 49 -10.62 -5.87 1.10
CA GLU A 49 -11.56 -6.90 1.54
C GLU A 49 -11.27 -7.39 2.96
N ARG A 50 -9.99 -7.63 3.30
CA ARG A 50 -9.58 -8.14 4.62
C ARG A 50 -9.64 -7.12 5.74
N LEU A 51 -9.55 -5.84 5.38
CA LEU A 51 -9.67 -4.73 6.32
C LEU A 51 -11.10 -4.21 6.43
N ASP A 52 -12.05 -4.74 5.64
CA ASP A 52 -13.43 -4.27 5.54
C ASP A 52 -13.52 -2.77 5.19
N LEU A 53 -12.75 -2.36 4.17
CA LEU A 53 -12.65 -0.96 3.71
C LEU A 53 -13.06 -0.84 2.24
N GLY A 54 -13.71 0.25 1.89
CA GLY A 54 -13.90 0.70 0.51
C GLY A 54 -12.69 1.43 -0.06
N ALA A 55 -12.58 1.48 -1.38
CA ALA A 55 -11.45 2.13 -2.06
C ALA A 55 -11.28 3.63 -1.70
N LYS A 56 -12.38 4.33 -1.41
CA LYS A 56 -12.38 5.74 -1.02
C LYS A 56 -11.97 5.99 0.44
N GLU A 57 -11.92 4.93 1.24
CA GLU A 57 -11.52 4.98 2.66
C GLU A 57 -10.03 4.62 2.84
N ALA A 58 -9.33 4.33 1.74
CA ALA A 58 -7.96 3.89 1.74
C ALA A 58 -7.09 4.75 0.84
N TRP A 59 -5.82 4.89 1.23
CA TRP A 59 -4.80 5.57 0.47
C TRP A 59 -3.67 4.58 0.21
N MET A 60 -3.17 4.53 -1.03
CA MET A 60 -2.00 3.73 -1.40
C MET A 60 -0.78 4.66 -1.42
N VAL A 61 0.25 4.31 -0.65
CA VAL A 61 1.53 5.02 -0.65
C VAL A 61 2.57 4.15 -1.34
N GLY A 62 3.30 4.71 -2.31
CA GLY A 62 4.35 3.98 -3.02
C GLY A 62 5.27 4.88 -3.83
N ASP A 63 6.38 4.33 -4.31
CA ASP A 63 7.45 5.06 -5.02
C ASP A 63 7.58 4.64 -6.49
N SER A 64 6.83 3.64 -6.94
CA SER A 64 6.96 3.08 -8.28
C SER A 64 5.75 3.35 -9.17
N ARG A 65 5.99 3.32 -10.49
CA ARG A 65 4.90 3.34 -11.48
C ARG A 65 3.90 2.18 -11.32
N TYR A 66 4.34 1.06 -10.76
CA TYR A 66 3.50 -0.12 -10.56
C TYR A 66 2.49 0.11 -9.42
N ASP A 67 2.91 0.83 -8.38
CA ASP A 67 2.02 1.23 -7.28
C ASP A 67 0.96 2.20 -7.78
N ARG A 68 1.38 3.20 -8.55
CA ARG A 68 0.47 4.19 -9.15
C ARG A 68 -0.58 3.53 -10.03
N GLU A 69 -0.17 2.61 -10.91
CA GLU A 69 -1.09 1.93 -11.81
C GLU A 69 -2.05 0.99 -11.07
N ALA A 70 -1.55 0.24 -10.08
CA ALA A 70 -2.40 -0.61 -9.27
C ALA A 70 -3.44 0.21 -8.49
N ALA A 71 -3.03 1.32 -7.87
CA ALA A 71 -3.92 2.23 -7.14
C ALA A 71 -4.98 2.82 -8.05
N ARG A 72 -4.58 3.29 -9.25
CA ARG A 72 -5.48 3.82 -10.28
C ARG A 72 -6.54 2.80 -10.70
N LEU A 73 -6.13 1.55 -10.96
CA LEU A 73 -7.03 0.46 -11.34
C LEU A 73 -7.94 0.01 -10.19
N ALA A 74 -7.50 0.20 -8.94
CA ALA A 74 -8.28 -0.08 -7.75
C ALA A 74 -9.18 1.09 -7.31
N GLU A 75 -9.14 2.24 -8.01
CA GLU A 75 -9.81 3.49 -7.63
C GLU A 75 -9.45 3.98 -6.21
N VAL A 76 -8.23 3.67 -5.77
CA VAL A 76 -7.65 4.09 -4.49
C VAL A 76 -6.76 5.30 -4.72
N ARG A 77 -6.87 6.32 -3.87
CA ARG A 77 -6.02 7.52 -3.95
C ARG A 77 -4.56 7.14 -3.79
N PHE A 78 -3.70 7.63 -4.67
CA PHE A 78 -2.27 7.34 -4.66
C PHE A 78 -1.45 8.53 -4.16
N VAL A 79 -0.66 8.28 -3.12
CA VAL A 79 0.37 9.21 -2.63
C VAL A 79 1.74 8.72 -3.10
N GLY A 80 2.36 9.47 -4.00
CA GLY A 80 3.69 9.18 -4.50
C GLY A 80 4.78 9.59 -3.51
N LEU A 81 5.62 8.65 -3.10
CA LEU A 81 6.83 8.91 -2.31
C LEU A 81 8.01 9.14 -3.27
N GLY A 82 8.45 10.39 -3.42
CA GLY A 82 9.50 10.77 -4.38
C GLY A 82 9.11 10.55 -5.84
N THR A 83 7.83 10.30 -6.11
CA THR A 83 7.27 10.01 -7.43
C THR A 83 5.95 10.74 -7.64
N GLU A 84 5.47 10.81 -8.87
CA GLU A 84 4.19 11.44 -9.19
C GLU A 84 3.00 10.61 -8.70
N GLY A 85 2.03 11.26 -8.07
CA GLY A 85 0.74 10.68 -7.67
C GLY A 85 -0.35 11.75 -7.56
N ASP A 86 -1.52 11.38 -7.05
CA ASP A 86 -2.60 12.35 -6.75
C ASP A 86 -2.13 13.37 -5.69
N CYS A 87 -1.31 12.88 -4.76
CA CYS A 87 -0.48 13.69 -3.89
C CYS A 87 0.96 13.19 -3.98
N ARG A 88 1.92 14.05 -3.59
CA ARG A 88 3.33 13.70 -3.57
C ARG A 88 3.96 14.15 -2.26
N VAL A 89 4.74 13.25 -1.67
CA VAL A 89 5.58 13.49 -0.50
C VAL A 89 7.02 13.10 -0.83
N GLU A 90 8.00 13.76 -0.25
CA GLU A 90 9.42 13.37 -0.44
C GLU A 90 9.88 12.41 0.66
N ARG A 91 9.23 12.44 1.81
CA ARG A 91 9.56 11.61 2.98
C ARG A 91 8.30 11.07 3.63
N LEU A 92 8.39 9.85 4.18
CA LEU A 92 7.27 9.21 4.84
C LEU A 92 6.71 10.01 6.04
N GLY A 93 7.53 10.84 6.68
CA GLY A 93 7.09 11.70 7.79
C GLY A 93 6.07 12.77 7.38
N GLU A 94 6.03 13.16 6.10
CA GLU A 94 5.11 14.18 5.57
C GLU A 94 3.69 13.63 5.38
N LEU A 95 3.48 12.32 5.54
CA LEU A 95 2.14 11.72 5.52
C LEU A 95 1.30 12.10 6.73
N GLY A 96 1.93 12.40 7.88
CA GLY A 96 1.19 12.84 9.07
C GLY A 96 0.39 14.11 8.78
N ASP A 97 1.08 15.12 8.25
CA ASP A 97 0.48 16.41 7.90
C ASP A 97 -0.67 16.26 6.89
N LEU A 98 -0.55 15.32 5.94
CA LEU A 98 -1.56 15.09 4.91
C LEU A 98 -2.82 14.38 5.42
N LEU A 99 -2.67 13.53 6.45
CA LEU A 99 -3.81 12.87 7.10
C LEU A 99 -4.56 13.83 8.02
N ASP A 100 -3.82 14.69 8.74
CA ASP A 100 -4.39 15.69 9.64
C ASP A 100 -5.23 16.73 8.87
N ASP A 101 -4.78 17.16 7.68
CA ASP A 101 -5.49 18.15 6.84
C ASP A 101 -6.81 17.62 6.24
N GLU A 102 -6.95 16.30 6.07
CA GLU A 102 -8.17 15.66 5.54
C GLU A 102 -9.09 15.11 6.62
N GLY A 103 -8.82 15.42 7.89
CA GLY A 103 -9.67 15.11 9.03
C GLY A 103 -9.72 13.62 9.38
N HIS A 104 -8.63 12.89 9.16
CA HIS A 104 -8.44 11.51 9.62
C HIS A 104 -7.71 11.42 10.96
#